data_AF-A0A9X9QGK3-F1
#
_entry.id   AF-A0A9X9QGK3-F1
#
_cell.length_a   1.000
_cell.length_b   1.000
_cell.length_c   1.000
_cell.angle_alpha   90.00
_cell.angle_beta   90.00
_cell.angle_gamma   90.00
#
_symmetry.space_group_name_H-M   'P 1'
#
loop_
_entity.id
_entity.type
_entity.pdbx_description
1 polymer ?
#
loop_
_entity_poly.entity_id
_entity_poly.type
_entity_poly.pdbx_seq_one_letter_code
_entity_poly.pdbx_strand_id
1 'polypeptide(L)'
;MHVIENDLIKAYRNATDSVTNDAANTAEERYGLAFSGTQFHTLAVGKSIGNQSKQQVDYFIKSRNLPIEDLYHWRDILVVGELTVSSSKVSRQMFLQLSVYMGEVFMAQPLRRFVHGSILFEKDLQLWVSDRSGPYSCLYIDIGESPEKPVHVLVTYMLMNDEELGLDTKVKYEGENMIVHLQVPGSKETRKFILDPVQISQQKAYLCRGTSC
;
A
#
# COMPACT_ATOMS: atom_id res chain seq x y z
N MET A 1 -22.44 -4.52 -10.04
CA MET A 1 -20.97 -4.56 -9.87
C MET A 1 -20.22 -4.69 -11.20
N HIS A 2 -20.62 -5.58 -12.13
CA HIS A 2 -20.02 -5.68 -13.48
C HIS A 2 -20.07 -4.43 -14.36
N VAL A 3 -21.04 -3.53 -14.15
CA VAL A 3 -21.19 -2.32 -14.98
C VAL A 3 -20.12 -1.28 -14.61
N ILE A 4 -19.79 -1.14 -13.32
CA ILE A 4 -18.82 -0.15 -12.83
C ILE A 4 -17.39 -0.56 -13.23
N GLU A 5 -17.05 -1.84 -13.17
CA GLU A 5 -15.76 -2.34 -13.68
C GLU A 5 -15.60 -2.08 -15.18
N ASN A 6 -16.65 -2.36 -15.96
CA ASN A 6 -16.61 -2.13 -17.40
C ASN A 6 -16.52 -0.65 -17.74
N ASP A 7 -17.23 0.23 -17.03
CA ASP A 7 -17.20 1.67 -17.28
C ASP A 7 -15.84 2.29 -16.91
N LEU A 8 -15.18 1.81 -15.84
CA LEU A 8 -13.83 2.25 -15.47
C LEU A 8 -12.79 1.79 -16.50
N ILE A 9 -12.87 0.55 -16.98
CA ILE A 9 -11.95 0.03 -18.02
C ILE A 9 -12.19 0.73 -19.37
N LYS A 10 -13.45 1.05 -19.70
CA LYS A 10 -13.82 1.70 -20.97
C LYS A 10 -13.46 3.19 -20.95
N ALA A 11 -13.59 3.88 -19.82
CA ALA A 11 -13.13 5.25 -19.65
C ALA A 11 -11.60 5.36 -19.80
N TYR A 12 -10.86 4.37 -19.31
CA TYR A 12 -9.39 4.32 -19.47
C TYR A 12 -8.96 4.07 -20.93
N ARG A 13 -9.61 3.13 -21.65
CA ARG A 13 -9.30 2.84 -23.06
C ARG A 13 -9.66 3.97 -24.03
N ASN A 14 -10.82 4.59 -23.85
CA ASN A 14 -11.25 5.69 -24.73
C ASN A 14 -10.36 6.93 -24.61
N ALA A 15 -9.69 7.14 -23.46
CA ALA A 15 -8.72 8.21 -23.29
C ALA A 15 -7.42 7.96 -24.06
N THR A 16 -7.09 6.70 -24.38
CA THR A 16 -5.86 6.34 -25.12
C THR A 16 -6.06 6.34 -26.65
N ASP A 17 -7.29 6.20 -27.14
CA ASP A 17 -7.58 6.07 -28.59
C ASP A 17 -7.87 7.39 -29.32
N SER A 18 -7.71 8.55 -28.67
CA SER A 18 -7.91 9.87 -29.31
C SER A 18 -6.66 10.76 -29.29
N VAL A 19 -5.51 10.19 -29.65
CA VAL A 19 -4.31 10.98 -29.97
C VAL A 19 -4.20 11.14 -31.48
N THR A 20 -4.80 12.21 -32.02
CA THR A 20 -4.28 12.82 -33.24
C THR A 20 -2.94 13.46 -32.88
N ASN A 21 -1.88 12.82 -33.36
CA ASN A 21 -0.49 13.26 -33.27
C ASN A 21 -0.37 14.71 -33.76
N ASP A 22 0.11 15.60 -32.89
CA ASP A 22 0.91 16.81 -33.21
C ASP A 22 0.90 17.85 -32.08
N ALA A 23 0.09 17.67 -31.02
CA ALA A 23 0.10 18.53 -29.82
C ALA A 23 0.56 17.83 -28.52
N ALA A 24 0.88 16.52 -28.59
CA ALA A 24 1.08 15.66 -27.42
C ALA A 24 2.34 15.97 -26.59
N ASN A 25 3.40 16.54 -27.18
CA ASN A 25 4.67 16.73 -26.46
C ASN A 25 4.64 17.83 -25.37
N THR A 26 3.61 18.69 -25.32
CA THR A 26 3.61 19.82 -24.37
C THR A 26 2.65 19.63 -23.19
N ALA A 27 1.76 18.63 -23.25
CA ALA A 27 0.77 18.36 -22.20
C ALA A 27 1.19 17.22 -21.25
N GLU A 28 1.95 16.23 -21.74
CA GLU A 28 2.49 15.13 -20.91
C GLU A 28 3.46 15.62 -19.83
N GLU A 29 4.20 16.70 -20.09
CA GLU A 29 5.15 17.28 -19.12
C GLU A 29 4.48 18.02 -17.96
N ARG A 30 3.19 18.40 -18.06
CA ARG A 30 2.53 19.24 -17.03
C ARG A 30 1.76 18.44 -15.97
N TYR A 31 1.47 17.17 -16.20
CA TYR A 31 0.71 16.33 -15.26
C TYR A 31 1.42 15.03 -14.85
N GLY A 32 2.61 14.76 -15.40
CA GLY A 32 3.40 13.54 -15.08
C GLY A 32 4.04 13.52 -13.68
N LEU A 33 3.97 14.61 -12.91
CA LEU A 33 4.84 14.82 -11.74
C LEU A 33 4.22 14.57 -10.36
N ALA A 34 2.96 14.10 -10.26
CA ALA A 34 2.24 14.10 -8.97
C ALA A 34 1.91 12.73 -8.36
N PHE A 35 2.20 11.60 -9.01
CA PHE A 35 1.76 10.29 -8.52
C PHE A 35 2.95 9.40 -8.12
N SER A 36 3.03 9.04 -6.83
CA SER A 36 4.05 8.13 -6.26
C SER A 36 3.65 6.65 -6.39
N GLY A 37 2.34 6.35 -6.44
CA GLY A 37 1.80 5.00 -6.46
C GLY A 37 1.28 4.49 -7.81
N THR A 38 1.21 3.17 -7.95
CA THR A 38 0.41 2.44 -8.95
C THR A 38 -0.45 1.39 -8.24
N GLN A 39 -1.71 1.26 -8.65
CA GLN A 39 -2.68 0.33 -8.05
C GLN A 39 -2.65 -1.04 -8.75
N PHE A 40 -2.72 -2.11 -7.97
CA PHE A 40 -2.92 -3.47 -8.47
C PHE A 40 -4.01 -4.17 -7.66
N HIS A 41 -4.85 -4.94 -8.35
CA HIS A 41 -5.87 -5.79 -7.75
C HIS A 41 -5.48 -7.26 -7.97
N THR A 42 -5.53 -8.09 -6.93
CA THR A 42 -5.14 -9.49 -7.07
C THR A 42 -6.38 -10.33 -7.39
N LEU A 43 -6.51 -10.83 -8.62
CA LEU A 43 -7.61 -11.74 -9.01
C LEU A 43 -7.25 -13.24 -8.89
N ALA A 44 -6.03 -13.59 -8.48
CA ALA A 44 -5.59 -14.99 -8.44
C ALA A 44 -4.69 -15.32 -7.24
N VAL A 45 -4.97 -16.47 -6.62
CA VAL A 45 -4.24 -17.05 -5.48
C VAL A 45 -2.77 -17.27 -5.85
N GLY A 46 -1.85 -16.88 -4.96
CA GLY A 46 -0.43 -17.27 -5.04
C GLY A 46 0.52 -16.30 -5.75
N LYS A 47 0.15 -15.03 -5.90
CA LYS A 47 1.01 -14.01 -6.55
C LYS A 47 1.95 -13.21 -5.63
N SER A 48 1.97 -13.49 -4.31
CA SER A 48 2.87 -12.84 -3.35
C SER A 48 4.19 -13.61 -3.18
N ILE A 49 5.32 -12.91 -3.17
CA ILE A 49 6.63 -13.42 -2.78
C ILE A 49 7.07 -12.75 -1.48
N GLY A 50 7.31 -13.56 -0.45
CA GLY A 50 7.78 -13.12 0.87
C GLY A 50 6.97 -13.72 2.02
N ASN A 51 7.48 -14.82 2.59
CA ASN A 51 7.13 -15.48 3.87
C ASN A 51 5.69 -16.00 4.14
N GLN A 52 5.53 -16.68 5.29
CA GLN A 52 4.81 -17.95 5.57
C GLN A 52 3.28 -18.05 5.37
N SER A 53 2.58 -17.03 4.89
CA SER A 53 1.12 -17.06 4.77
C SER A 53 0.68 -17.18 3.30
N LYS A 54 -0.15 -18.19 2.97
CA LYS A 54 -0.78 -18.33 1.62
C LYS A 54 -1.86 -17.27 1.36
N GLN A 55 -1.88 -16.19 2.13
CA GLN A 55 -3.00 -15.25 2.16
C GLN A 55 -2.80 -14.17 1.09
N GLN A 56 -3.85 -13.98 0.28
CA GLN A 56 -3.85 -13.08 -0.86
C GLN A 56 -4.48 -11.76 -0.45
N VAL A 57 -3.77 -10.65 -0.63
CA VAL A 57 -4.34 -9.32 -0.44
C VAL A 57 -5.33 -9.04 -1.56
N ASP A 58 -6.52 -8.55 -1.22
CA ASP A 58 -7.55 -8.22 -2.21
C ASP A 58 -7.10 -7.07 -3.12
N TYR A 59 -6.59 -5.99 -2.54
CA TYR A 59 -5.94 -4.90 -3.27
C TYR A 59 -4.78 -4.27 -2.49
N PHE A 60 -3.83 -3.74 -3.23
CA PHE A 60 -2.72 -3.00 -2.67
C PHE A 60 -2.25 -1.89 -3.60
N ILE A 61 -1.52 -0.94 -3.04
CA ILE A 61 -0.83 0.13 -3.77
C ILE A 61 0.66 -0.12 -3.62
N LYS A 62 1.41 -0.09 -4.73
CA LYS A 62 2.89 -0.17 -4.72
C LYS A 62 3.51 1.07 -5.35
N SER A 63 4.82 1.27 -5.12
CA SER A 63 5.55 2.37 -5.76
C SER A 63 5.55 2.21 -7.29
N ARG A 64 5.36 3.32 -8.01
CA ARG A 64 5.38 3.37 -9.48
C ARG A 64 6.76 3.08 -10.07
N ASN A 65 7.83 3.31 -9.31
CA ASN A 65 9.20 3.20 -9.80
C ASN A 65 9.69 1.74 -9.91
N LEU A 66 8.83 0.78 -9.60
CA LEU A 66 9.16 -0.64 -9.64
C LEU A 66 8.57 -1.28 -10.89
N PRO A 67 9.28 -2.23 -11.51
CA PRO A 67 8.79 -2.94 -12.68
C PRO A 67 7.43 -3.59 -12.40
N ILE A 68 6.62 -3.65 -13.46
CA ILE A 68 5.34 -4.37 -13.43
C ILE A 68 5.67 -5.86 -13.58
N GLU A 69 5.91 -6.52 -12.45
CA GLU A 69 6.08 -7.97 -12.38
C GLU A 69 4.76 -8.65 -11.99
N ASP A 70 4.55 -9.87 -12.50
CA ASP A 70 3.39 -10.71 -12.15
C ASP A 70 3.37 -11.14 -10.68
N LEU A 71 4.53 -11.08 -10.03
CA LEU A 71 4.75 -11.43 -8.64
C LEU A 71 5.09 -10.15 -7.86
N TYR A 72 4.43 -9.96 -6.72
CA TYR A 72 4.67 -8.78 -5.89
C TYR A 72 5.41 -9.16 -4.61
N HIS A 73 6.37 -8.33 -4.21
CA HIS A 73 7.09 -8.49 -2.95
C HIS A 73 6.50 -7.57 -1.87
N TRP A 74 6.33 -8.05 -0.64
CA TRP A 74 5.79 -7.25 0.48
C TRP A 74 6.60 -5.97 0.79
N ARG A 75 7.87 -5.96 0.39
CA ARG A 75 8.76 -4.79 0.46
C ARG A 75 8.30 -3.61 -0.40
N ASP A 76 7.52 -3.89 -1.44
CA ASP A 76 7.15 -2.90 -2.45
C ASP A 76 5.75 -2.31 -2.18
N ILE A 77 5.02 -2.90 -1.23
CA ILE A 77 3.66 -2.55 -0.89
C ILE A 77 3.62 -1.31 0.01
N LEU A 78 2.87 -0.31 -0.41
CA LEU A 78 2.67 0.97 0.28
C LEU A 78 1.37 0.96 1.09
N VAL A 79 0.28 0.43 0.54
CA VAL A 79 -1.03 0.39 1.20
C VAL A 79 -1.66 -0.96 0.93
N VAL A 80 -2.35 -1.52 1.92
CA VAL A 80 -3.08 -2.80 1.80
C VAL A 80 -4.56 -2.61 2.05
N GLY A 81 -5.41 -3.42 1.45
CA GLY A 81 -6.80 -3.43 1.85
C GLY A 81 -7.54 -4.71 1.55
N GLU A 82 -8.68 -4.82 2.22
CA GLU A 82 -9.60 -5.94 2.19
C GLU A 82 -10.92 -5.48 1.54
N LEU A 83 -11.48 -6.30 0.65
CA LEU A 83 -12.79 -6.09 0.05
C LEU A 83 -13.76 -7.13 0.59
N THR A 84 -14.96 -6.69 0.96
CA THR A 84 -16.05 -7.59 1.30
C THR A 84 -17.37 -7.15 0.69
N VAL A 85 -18.13 -8.16 0.26
CA VAL A 85 -19.52 -7.99 -0.21
C VAL A 85 -20.51 -8.01 0.98
N SER A 86 -20.04 -8.33 2.20
CA SER A 86 -20.91 -8.38 3.38
C SER A 86 -21.28 -6.98 3.88
N SER A 87 -22.57 -6.72 4.11
CA SER A 87 -23.07 -5.48 4.73
C SER A 87 -22.90 -5.41 6.25
N SER A 88 -22.42 -6.48 6.89
CA SER A 88 -22.15 -6.46 8.34
C SER A 88 -20.89 -5.64 8.63
N LYS A 89 -21.03 -4.61 9.48
CA LYS A 89 -19.93 -3.86 10.10
C LYS A 89 -18.81 -4.80 10.55
N VAL A 90 -17.54 -4.35 10.43
CA VAL A 90 -16.29 -5.12 10.63
C VAL A 90 -16.52 -6.43 11.38
N SER A 91 -16.54 -7.54 10.64
CA SER A 91 -16.36 -8.82 11.29
C SER A 91 -14.94 -8.85 11.83
N ARG A 92 -14.77 -9.33 13.06
CA ARG A 92 -13.45 -9.52 13.69
C ARG A 92 -12.44 -10.18 12.73
N GLN A 93 -12.92 -11.06 11.85
CA GLN A 93 -12.13 -11.74 10.85
C GLN A 93 -11.51 -10.80 9.82
N MET A 94 -12.24 -9.82 9.28
CA MET A 94 -11.72 -8.86 8.29
C MET A 94 -10.62 -7.98 8.89
N PHE A 95 -10.84 -7.50 10.12
CA PHE A 95 -9.83 -6.74 10.84
C PHE A 95 -8.57 -7.58 11.13
N LEU A 96 -8.74 -8.84 11.54
CA LEU A 96 -7.60 -9.75 11.73
C LEU A 96 -6.85 -9.98 10.42
N GLN A 97 -7.57 -10.14 9.30
CA GLN A 97 -6.96 -10.34 7.99
C GLN A 97 -6.14 -9.11 7.55
N LEU A 98 -6.73 -7.92 7.65
CA LEU A 98 -6.01 -6.66 7.39
C LEU A 98 -4.78 -6.51 8.30
N SER A 99 -4.92 -6.86 9.58
CA SER A 99 -3.82 -6.80 10.55
C SER A 99 -2.68 -7.75 10.17
N VAL A 100 -2.98 -8.93 9.63
CA VAL A 100 -1.95 -9.83 9.09
C VAL A 100 -1.23 -9.18 7.92
N TYR A 101 -1.95 -8.60 6.94
CA TYR A 101 -1.31 -7.92 5.80
C TYR A 101 -0.40 -6.78 6.25
N MET A 102 -0.86 -5.94 7.18
CA MET A 102 -0.04 -4.86 7.73
C MET A 102 1.21 -5.39 8.43
N GLY A 103 1.09 -6.52 9.14
CA GLY A 103 2.22 -7.21 9.75
C GLY A 103 3.23 -7.75 8.74
N GLU A 104 2.77 -8.34 7.63
CA GLU A 104 3.66 -8.78 6.53
C GLU A 104 4.41 -7.60 5.90
N VAL A 105 3.74 -6.44 5.74
CA VAL A 105 4.40 -5.19 5.32
C VAL A 105 5.48 -4.77 6.31
N PHE A 106 5.21 -4.75 7.61
CA PHE A 106 6.23 -4.42 8.62
C PHE A 106 7.40 -5.40 8.65
N MET A 107 7.14 -6.69 8.42
CA MET A 107 8.18 -7.72 8.35
C MET A 107 9.13 -7.47 7.17
N ALA A 108 8.56 -7.13 6.01
CA ALA A 108 9.33 -6.82 4.80
C ALA A 108 9.97 -5.41 4.80
N GLN A 109 9.42 -4.50 5.61
CA GLN A 109 9.85 -3.10 5.71
C GLN A 109 10.12 -2.72 7.18
N PRO A 110 11.21 -3.25 7.78
CA PRO A 110 11.42 -3.20 9.22
C PRO A 110 11.62 -1.80 9.80
N LEU A 111 12.03 -0.82 8.98
CA LEU A 111 12.21 0.57 9.39
C LEU A 111 10.98 1.45 9.11
N ARG A 112 9.88 0.86 8.62
CA ARG A 112 8.63 1.59 8.42
C ARG A 112 8.01 2.00 9.75
N ARG A 113 7.51 3.24 9.81
CA ARG A 113 6.89 3.86 10.99
C ARG A 113 5.45 3.40 11.19
N PHE A 114 4.66 3.41 10.11
CA PHE A 114 3.26 3.00 10.11
C PHE A 114 2.83 2.51 8.71
N VAL A 115 1.73 1.76 8.65
CA VAL A 115 1.14 1.19 7.44
C VAL A 115 -0.30 1.65 7.33
N HIS A 116 -0.66 2.19 6.18
CA HIS A 116 -2.06 2.47 5.84
C HIS A 116 -2.76 1.21 5.35
N GLY A 117 -4.03 1.11 5.67
CA GLY A 117 -4.90 0.17 4.98
C GLY A 117 -6.36 0.50 5.12
N SER A 118 -7.20 -0.29 4.46
CA SER A 118 -8.62 -0.01 4.41
C SER A 118 -9.45 -1.25 4.18
N ILE A 119 -10.65 -1.24 4.77
CA ILE A 119 -11.65 -2.28 4.56
C ILE A 119 -12.81 -1.65 3.79
N LEU A 120 -13.05 -2.15 2.58
CA LEU A 120 -14.12 -1.72 1.71
C LEU A 120 -15.28 -2.70 1.82
N PHE A 121 -16.43 -2.20 2.29
CA PHE A 121 -17.70 -2.92 2.35
C PHE A 121 -18.56 -2.55 1.14
N GLU A 122 -19.76 -3.13 1.06
CA GLU A 122 -20.71 -2.81 -0.01
C GLU A 122 -21.10 -1.32 -0.04
N LYS A 123 -21.29 -0.70 1.14
CA LYS A 123 -21.76 0.69 1.28
C LYS A 123 -20.94 1.54 2.23
N ASP A 124 -19.93 0.94 2.87
CA ASP A 124 -19.10 1.62 3.85
C ASP A 124 -17.62 1.43 3.49
N LEU A 125 -16.81 2.40 3.88
CA LEU A 125 -15.35 2.33 3.84
C LEU A 125 -14.81 2.65 5.23
N GLN A 126 -13.86 1.85 5.71
CA GLN A 126 -13.13 2.15 6.93
C GLN A 126 -11.64 2.21 6.65
N LEU A 127 -11.02 3.34 7.01
CA LEU A 127 -9.59 3.54 6.90
C LEU A 127 -8.91 3.17 8.23
N TRP A 128 -7.74 2.55 8.10
CA TRP A 128 -6.93 2.05 9.18
C TRP A 128 -5.50 2.53 9.00
N VAL A 129 -4.84 2.81 10.12
CA VAL A 129 -3.40 2.97 10.17
C VAL A 129 -2.91 2.12 11.32
N SER A 130 -1.88 1.32 11.08
CA SER A 130 -1.18 0.60 12.14
C SER A 130 0.21 1.14 12.27
N ASP A 131 0.61 1.47 13.50
CA ASP A 131 1.99 1.72 13.86
C ASP A 131 2.50 0.59 14.78
N ARG A 132 3.59 0.84 15.50
CA ARG A 132 4.19 -0.12 16.44
C ARG A 132 3.41 -0.25 17.76
N SER A 133 2.49 0.68 18.03
CA SER A 133 1.57 0.64 19.18
C SER A 133 0.28 -0.11 18.84
N GLY A 134 -0.08 -0.18 17.56
CA GLY A 134 -1.17 -1.01 17.06
C GLY A 134 -2.03 -0.31 16.00
N PRO A 135 -3.11 -0.96 15.57
CA PRO A 135 -4.01 -0.41 14.57
C PRO A 135 -5.04 0.53 15.19
N TYR A 136 -5.26 1.67 14.54
CA TYR A 136 -6.34 2.61 14.82
C TYR A 136 -7.11 2.90 13.53
N SER A 137 -8.39 3.26 13.67
CA SER A 137 -9.28 3.50 12.54
C SER A 137 -10.05 4.80 12.65
N CYS A 138 -10.50 5.28 11.50
CA CYS A 138 -11.52 6.32 11.43
C CYS A 138 -12.93 5.72 11.59
N LEU A 139 -13.92 6.62 11.73
CA LEU A 139 -15.33 6.25 11.59
C LEU A 139 -15.61 5.72 10.18
N TYR A 140 -16.70 4.97 10.05
CA TYR A 140 -17.19 4.50 8.74
C TYR A 140 -17.55 5.69 7.85
N ILE A 141 -17.09 5.61 6.61
CA ILE A 141 -17.40 6.55 5.55
C ILE A 141 -18.48 5.91 4.68
N ASP A 142 -19.65 6.53 4.62
CA ASP A 142 -20.71 6.10 3.70
C ASP A 142 -20.27 6.36 2.25
N ILE A 143 -20.18 5.29 1.47
CA ILE A 143 -19.84 5.30 0.05
C ILE A 143 -21.04 4.89 -0.82
N GLY A 144 -22.14 4.42 -0.22
CA GLY A 144 -23.38 4.12 -0.92
C GLY A 144 -24.03 5.39 -1.48
N GLU A 145 -23.95 6.50 -0.72
CA GLU A 145 -24.41 7.81 -1.16
C GLU A 145 -23.33 8.64 -1.88
N SER A 146 -22.08 8.16 -1.92
CA SER A 146 -20.94 8.89 -2.49
C SER A 146 -19.92 7.92 -3.10
N PRO A 147 -20.24 7.30 -4.24
CA PRO A 147 -19.40 6.28 -4.87
C PRO A 147 -18.04 6.80 -5.36
N GLU A 148 -17.84 8.11 -5.40
CA GLU A 148 -16.57 8.77 -5.70
C GLU A 148 -15.56 8.73 -4.53
N LYS A 149 -16.02 8.55 -3.29
CA LYS A 149 -15.14 8.58 -2.09
C LYS A 149 -14.05 7.49 -2.11
N PRO A 150 -14.32 6.21 -2.46
CA PRO A 150 -13.27 5.21 -2.60
C PRO A 150 -12.19 5.63 -3.60
N VAL A 151 -12.59 6.24 -4.72
CA VAL A 151 -11.64 6.73 -5.74
C VAL A 151 -10.78 7.86 -5.18
N HIS A 152 -11.38 8.82 -4.49
CA HIS A 152 -10.63 9.90 -3.83
C HIS A 152 -9.63 9.37 -2.80
N VAL A 153 -9.99 8.34 -2.02
CA VAL A 153 -9.08 7.71 -1.07
C VAL A 153 -7.90 7.05 -1.77
N LEU A 154 -8.16 6.25 -2.81
CA LEU A 154 -7.10 5.60 -3.60
C LEU A 154 -6.17 6.62 -4.25
N VAL A 155 -6.73 7.68 -4.84
CA VAL A 155 -5.96 8.79 -5.42
C VAL A 155 -5.11 9.46 -4.35
N THR A 156 -5.69 9.75 -3.17
CA THR A 156 -4.95 10.35 -2.05
C THR A 156 -3.75 9.50 -1.66
N TYR A 157 -3.92 8.19 -1.50
CA TYR A 157 -2.80 7.29 -1.22
C TYR A 157 -1.74 7.28 -2.33
N MET A 158 -2.14 7.39 -3.60
CA MET A 158 -1.19 7.46 -4.71
C MET A 158 -0.45 8.80 -4.79
N LEU A 159 -1.01 9.87 -4.23
CA LEU A 159 -0.41 11.21 -4.17
C LEU A 159 0.47 11.41 -2.93
N MET A 160 0.26 10.61 -1.87
CA MET A 160 1.05 10.70 -0.65
C MET A 160 2.54 10.45 -0.92
N ASN A 161 3.39 11.23 -0.26
CA ASN A 161 4.83 11.04 -0.29
C ASN A 161 5.27 9.89 0.64
N ASP A 162 6.55 9.52 0.55
CA ASP A 162 7.13 8.43 1.35
C ASP A 162 6.93 8.62 2.86
N GLU A 163 7.07 9.85 3.37
CA GLU A 163 6.89 10.14 4.79
C GLU A 163 5.43 10.00 5.23
N GLU A 164 4.49 10.49 4.41
CA GLU A 164 3.04 10.36 4.63
C GLU A 164 2.57 8.92 4.55
N LEU A 165 3.27 8.08 3.77
CA LEU A 165 3.05 6.62 3.72
C LEU A 165 3.77 5.89 4.87
N GLY A 166 4.53 6.59 5.70
CA GLY A 166 5.21 6.02 6.86
C GLY A 166 6.56 5.37 6.56
N LEU A 167 7.08 5.52 5.34
CA LEU A 167 8.43 5.11 4.98
C LEU A 167 9.47 6.01 5.64
N ASP A 168 10.67 5.48 5.83
CA ASP A 168 11.85 6.24 6.25
C ASP A 168 12.68 6.60 5.02
N THR A 169 12.79 7.90 4.74
CA THR A 169 13.50 8.44 3.56
C THR A 169 15.01 8.18 3.59
N LYS A 170 15.57 7.77 4.74
CA LYS A 170 16.97 7.37 4.87
C LYS A 170 17.23 5.94 4.43
N VAL A 171 16.17 5.18 4.20
CA VAL A 171 16.22 3.78 3.76
C VAL A 171 16.07 3.71 2.25
N LYS A 172 16.97 2.98 1.61
CA LYS A 172 16.92 2.68 0.18
C LYS A 172 17.12 1.20 -0.05
N TYR A 173 16.50 0.68 -1.10
CA TYR A 173 16.68 -0.69 -1.53
C TYR A 173 17.46 -0.71 -2.84
N GLU A 174 18.61 -1.39 -2.87
CA GLU A 174 19.39 -1.66 -4.08
C GLU A 174 19.42 -3.18 -4.29
N GLY A 175 18.57 -3.68 -5.20
CA GLY A 175 18.39 -5.11 -5.41
C GLY A 175 17.79 -5.78 -4.17
N GLU A 176 18.51 -6.73 -3.57
CA GLU A 176 18.11 -7.39 -2.32
C GLU A 176 18.59 -6.65 -1.06
N ASN A 177 19.51 -5.70 -1.22
CA ASN A 177 20.16 -5.04 -0.09
C ASN A 177 19.31 -3.87 0.43
N MET A 178 19.15 -3.82 1.74
CA MET A 178 18.58 -2.68 2.45
C MET A 178 19.72 -1.76 2.91
N ILE A 179 19.70 -0.53 2.44
CA ILE A 179 20.73 0.47 2.68
C ILE A 179 20.16 1.59 3.55
N VAL A 180 20.91 1.99 4.57
CA VAL A 180 20.55 3.10 5.44
C VAL A 180 21.68 4.11 5.49
N HIS A 181 21.34 5.38 5.36
CA HIS A 181 22.27 6.48 5.53
C HIS A 181 22.10 7.08 6.93
N LEU A 182 23.09 6.88 7.80
CA LEU A 182 23.06 7.38 9.18
C LEU A 182 24.21 8.35 9.44
N GLN A 183 23.92 9.41 10.20
CA GLN A 183 24.94 10.32 10.71
C GLN A 183 25.70 9.65 11.84
N VAL A 184 27.03 9.67 11.78
CA VAL A 184 27.85 9.11 12.85
C VAL A 184 27.87 10.08 14.03
N PRO A 185 27.63 9.62 15.27
CA PRO A 185 27.76 10.47 16.45
C PRO A 185 29.11 11.18 16.47
N GLY A 186 29.10 12.51 16.60
CA GLY A 186 30.31 13.33 16.62
C GLY A 186 30.88 13.71 15.24
N SER A 187 30.25 13.32 14.13
CA SER A 187 30.61 13.75 12.78
C SER A 187 29.44 14.44 12.07
N LYS A 188 29.75 15.35 11.14
CA LYS A 188 28.76 15.89 10.18
C LYS A 188 28.56 14.97 8.96
N GLU A 189 29.36 13.92 8.85
CA GLU A 189 29.30 12.98 7.72
C GLU A 189 28.22 11.92 7.92
N THR A 190 27.56 11.59 6.82
CA THR A 190 26.62 10.46 6.74
C THR A 190 27.35 9.24 6.18
N ARG A 191 27.20 8.08 6.83
CA ARG A 191 27.77 6.81 6.36
C ARG A 191 26.67 5.90 5.80
N LYS A 192 27.02 5.13 4.76
CA LYS A 192 26.19 4.08 4.17
C LYS A 192 26.35 2.80 4.99
N PHE A 193 25.24 2.26 5.46
CA PHE A 193 25.17 0.97 6.14
C PHE A 193 24.32 0.02 5.29
N ILE A 194 24.77 -1.23 5.13
CA ILE A 194 23.99 -2.29 4.51
C ILE A 194 23.49 -3.15 5.67
N LEU A 195 22.17 -3.31 5.76
CA LEU A 195 21.56 -4.16 6.76
C LEU A 195 21.51 -5.60 6.25
N ASP A 196 21.84 -6.53 7.16
CA ASP A 196 21.65 -7.95 6.90
C ASP A 196 20.14 -8.21 6.71
N PRO A 197 19.72 -8.89 5.63
CA PRO A 197 18.33 -9.29 5.45
C PRO A 197 17.82 -10.21 6.57
N VAL A 198 18.71 -10.91 7.27
CA VAL A 198 18.37 -11.76 8.41
C VAL A 198 18.24 -10.91 9.68
N GLN A 199 17.00 -10.73 10.12
CA GLN A 199 16.70 -9.99 11.35
C GLN A 199 17.14 -10.79 12.60
N ILE A 200 17.82 -10.12 13.53
CA ILE A 200 18.29 -10.70 14.82
C ILE A 200 17.12 -11.14 15.69
N SER A 201 16.00 -10.43 15.63
CA SER A 201 14.76 -10.76 16.34
C SER A 201 13.57 -10.33 15.49
N GLN A 202 12.55 -11.19 15.43
CA GLN A 202 11.30 -10.94 14.72
C GLN A 202 10.13 -11.26 15.63
N GLN A 203 9.24 -10.29 15.84
CA GLN A 203 7.97 -10.56 16.49
C GLN A 203 7.05 -11.26 15.49
N LYS A 204 6.97 -12.60 15.59
CA LYS A 204 6.11 -13.42 14.72
C LYS A 204 4.64 -13.44 15.14
N ALA A 205 4.34 -12.96 16.35
CA ALA A 205 2.99 -12.95 16.91
C ALA A 205 2.31 -11.61 16.65
N TYR A 206 1.24 -11.65 15.85
CA TYR A 206 0.41 -10.50 15.47
C TYR A 206 -0.44 -9.95 16.64
N LEU A 207 -0.75 -10.80 17.61
CA LEU A 207 -1.46 -10.45 18.84
C LEU A 207 -0.59 -10.85 20.02
N CYS A 208 -0.05 -9.86 20.72
CA CYS A 208 0.70 -10.02 21.95
C CYS A 208 -0.01 -9.31 23.09
N ARG A 209 0.31 -9.67 24.34
CA ARG A 209 -0.21 -8.97 25.52
C ARG A 209 0.11 -7.47 25.55
N GLY A 210 1.07 -7.00 24.74
CA GLY A 210 1.45 -5.58 24.62
C GLY A 210 0.79 -4.82 23.47
N THR A 211 -0.01 -5.46 22.61
CA THR A 211 -0.66 -4.84 21.44
C THR A 211 -2.18 -4.80 21.55
N SER A 212 -2.73 -5.17 22.71
CA SER A 212 -4.17 -5.04 23.03
C SER A 212 -4.33 -4.21 24.30
N CYS A 213 -5.06 -3.09 24.20
CA CYS A 213 -5.62 -2.37 25.33
C CYS A 213 -6.98 -2.96 25.74
#